data_AF-A0A967AKK9-F1
#
_entry.id   AF-A0A967AKK9-F1
#
_cell.length_a   1.000
_cell.length_b   1.000
_cell.length_c   1.000
_cell.angle_alpha   90.00
_cell.angle_beta   90.00
_cell.angle_gamma   90.00
#
_symmetry.space_group_name_H-M   'P 1'
#
loop_
_entity.id
_entity.type
_entity.pdbx_description
1 polymer ?
#
loop_
_entity_poly.entity_id
_entity_poly.type
_entity_poly.pdbx_seq_one_letter_code
_entity_poly.pdbx_strand_id
1 'polypeptide(L)'
;VRWHIAGPWSVAVRPEFYWDRNGRWTGAEQFVKAITSTVEYKLPYQWTNTIIRVEHRYDESAGVGGGFFKNGEIRPGVAGPSPGQHLLLPGFS
;
A
#
# COMPACT_ATOMS: atom_id res chain seq x y z
N VAL A 1 -1.05 3.13 12.68
CA VAL A 1 -1.42 2.64 14.02
C VAL A 1 -1.11 1.15 14.09
N ARG A 2 -0.60 0.64 15.22
CA ARG A 2 -0.27 -0.77 15.43
C ARG A 2 -0.99 -1.27 16.68
N TRP A 3 -1.58 -2.45 16.57
CA TRP A 3 -2.32 -3.13 17.62
C TRP A 3 -1.72 -4.50 17.87
N HIS A 4 -1.60 -4.86 19.15
CA HIS A 4 -1.36 -6.23 19.57
C HIS A 4 -2.72 -6.86 19.82
N ILE A 5 -3.13 -7.82 19.00
CA ILE A 5 -4.51 -8.32 19.01
C ILE A 5 -4.67 -9.42 20.05
N ALA A 6 -3.95 -10.54 19.88
CA ALA A 6 -4.01 -11.67 20.79
C ALA A 6 -2.78 -12.58 20.62
N GLY A 7 -2.24 -13.09 21.73
CA GLY A 7 -1.11 -14.01 21.73
C GLY A 7 0.09 -13.49 20.91
N PRO A 8 0.64 -14.24 19.96
CA PRO A 8 1.80 -13.84 19.15
C PRO A 8 1.48 -12.87 17.99
N TRP A 9 0.22 -12.45 17.82
CA TRP A 9 -0.23 -11.68 16.65
C TRP A 9 -0.19 -10.17 16.88
N SER A 10 0.42 -9.45 15.94
CA SER A 10 0.34 -7.98 15.85
C SER A 10 -0.15 -7.56 14.47
N VAL A 11 -0.96 -6.52 14.40
CA VAL A 11 -1.45 -5.94 13.15
C VAL A 11 -1.20 -4.45 13.15
N ALA A 12 -0.84 -3.89 12.01
CA ALA A 12 -0.72 -2.46 11.82
C ALA A 12 -1.46 -2.02 10.56
N VAL A 13 -2.07 -0.84 10.62
CA VAL A 13 -2.60 -0.16 9.44
C VAL A 13 -2.03 1.24 9.41
N ARG A 14 -1.45 1.62 8.27
CA ARG A 14 -0.90 2.94 8.00
C ARG A 14 -1.61 3.51 6.77
N PRO A 15 -2.67 4.31 6.97
CA PRO A 15 -3.24 5.09 5.90
C PRO A 15 -2.37 6.32 5.61
N GLU A 16 -2.21 6.64 4.35
CA GLU A 16 -1.51 7.82 3.86
C GLU A 16 -2.43 8.53 2.86
N PHE A 17 -2.65 9.83 3.06
CA PHE A 17 -3.50 10.63 2.19
C PHE A 17 -2.70 11.84 1.72
N TYR A 18 -2.60 12.00 0.41
CA TYR A 18 -1.90 13.09 -0.22
C TYR A 18 -2.83 13.80 -1.18
N TRP A 19 -2.95 15.11 -1.01
CA TRP A 19 -3.66 15.96 -1.95
C TRP A 19 -2.63 16.74 -2.75
N ASP A 20 -2.44 16.37 -4.03
CA ASP A 20 -1.60 17.14 -4.95
C ASP A 20 -2.46 18.21 -5.64
N ARG A 21 -2.56 19.41 -5.04
CA ARG A 21 -3.39 20.52 -5.57
C ARG A 21 -2.85 21.12 -6.85
N ASN A 22 -1.53 21.09 -7.01
CA ASN A 22 -0.84 21.80 -8.08
C ASN A 22 -0.30 20.84 -9.15
N GLY A 23 -0.57 19.54 -9.04
CA GLY A 23 -0.03 18.51 -9.91
C GLY A 23 1.49 18.45 -9.90
N ARG A 24 2.13 18.87 -8.79
CA ARG A 24 3.59 19.03 -8.74
C ARG A 24 4.31 17.69 -8.78
N TRP A 25 3.69 16.63 -8.31
CA TRP A 25 4.26 15.29 -8.26
C TRP A 25 3.62 14.36 -9.27
N THR A 26 2.41 14.66 -9.72
CA THR A 26 1.61 13.76 -10.56
C THR A 26 1.21 14.35 -11.91
N GLY A 27 1.56 15.61 -12.19
CA GLY A 27 1.24 16.31 -13.44
C GLY A 27 -0.20 16.81 -13.57
N ALA A 28 -1.07 16.50 -12.60
CA ALA A 28 -2.47 16.92 -12.56
C ALA A 28 -2.98 16.97 -11.10
N GLU A 29 -4.01 17.79 -10.84
CA GLU A 29 -4.67 17.82 -9.53
C GLU A 29 -5.31 16.46 -9.23
N GLN A 30 -4.85 15.81 -8.16
CA GLN A 30 -5.39 14.52 -7.75
C GLN A 30 -5.21 14.22 -6.26
N PHE A 31 -6.13 13.40 -5.75
CA PHE A 31 -6.05 12.84 -4.41
C PHE A 31 -5.45 11.44 -4.49
N VAL A 32 -4.29 11.25 -3.88
CA VAL A 32 -3.62 9.95 -3.77
C VAL A 32 -3.88 9.41 -2.37
N LYS A 33 -4.34 8.16 -2.29
CA LYS A 33 -4.50 7.45 -1.04
C LYS A 33 -3.72 6.15 -1.09
N ALA A 34 -3.03 5.85 -0.02
CA ALA A 34 -2.37 4.58 0.17
C ALA A 34 -2.75 3.99 1.51
N ILE A 35 -2.95 2.68 1.54
CA ILE A 35 -3.24 1.93 2.75
C ILE A 35 -2.24 0.81 2.82
N THR A 36 -1.36 0.86 3.82
CA THR A 36 -0.48 -0.25 4.14
C THR A 36 -1.06 -1.01 5.34
N SER A 37 -1.27 -2.31 5.17
CA SER A 37 -1.72 -3.24 6.20
C SER A 37 -0.62 -4.25 6.47
N THR A 38 -0.21 -4.41 7.72
CA THR A 38 0.84 -5.32 8.12
C THR A 38 0.28 -6.31 9.13
N VAL A 39 0.56 -7.59 8.93
CA VAL A 39 0.29 -8.66 9.90
C VAL A 39 1.62 -9.28 10.30
N GLU A 40 1.83 -9.43 11.60
CA GLU A 40 3.01 -10.03 12.18
C GLU A 40 2.62 -11.19 13.09
N TYR A 41 3.40 -12.27 13.02
CA TYR A 41 3.30 -13.42 13.88
C TYR A 41 4.65 -13.71 14.54
N LYS A 42 4.67 -13.75 15.87
CA LYS A 42 5.88 -14.09 16.65
C LYS A 42 5.90 -15.58 16.98
N LEU A 43 6.94 -16.27 16.55
CA LEU A 43 7.25 -17.64 16.88
C LEU A 43 8.35 -17.67 17.95
N PRO A 44 8.00 -17.80 19.24
CA PRO A 44 8.98 -18.10 20.26
C PRO A 44 9.42 -19.57 20.09
N TYR A 45 10.69 -19.79 19.77
CA TYR A 45 11.28 -21.12 19.68
C TYR A 45 12.52 -21.23 20.57
N GLN A 46 12.34 -21.85 21.74
CA GLN A 46 13.38 -22.01 22.77
C GLN A 46 14.10 -20.71 23.13
N TRP A 47 15.26 -20.45 22.54
CA TRP A 47 16.09 -19.26 22.77
C TRP A 47 16.00 -18.23 21.64
N THR A 48 15.31 -18.52 20.53
CA THR A 48 15.10 -17.59 19.41
C THR A 48 13.66 -17.10 19.35
N ASN A 49 13.49 -15.87 18.87
CA ASN A 49 12.18 -15.34 18.49
C ASN A 49 12.23 -15.05 17.00
N THR A 50 11.49 -15.80 16.21
CA THR A 50 11.30 -15.51 14.78
C THR A 50 10.02 -14.70 14.60
N ILE A 51 10.07 -13.66 13.78
CA ILE A 51 8.87 -12.88 13.42
C ILE A 51 8.61 -13.08 11.93
N ILE A 52 7.43 -13.59 11.61
CA ILE A 52 6.92 -13.62 10.23
C ILE A 52 6.08 -12.37 10.03
N ARG A 53 6.34 -11.63 8.96
CA ARG A 53 5.60 -10.43 8.58
C ARG A 53 5.05 -10.57 7.18
N VAL A 54 3.79 -10.21 7.01
CA VAL A 54 3.16 -9.99 5.71
C VAL A 54 2.73 -8.53 5.66
N GLU A 55 3.19 -7.81 4.66
CA GLU A 55 2.75 -6.45 4.37
C GLU A 55 1.99 -6.42 3.05
N HIS A 56 0.81 -5.81 3.09
CA HIS A 56 -0.02 -5.54 1.93
C HIS A 56 -0.17 -4.03 1.79
N ARG A 57 0.19 -3.49 0.63
CA ARG A 57 -0.02 -2.09 0.30
C ARG A 57 -1.01 -1.97 -0.84
N TYR A 58 -2.01 -1.14 -0.63
CA TYR A 58 -2.96 -0.73 -1.65
C TYR A 58 -2.78 0.75 -1.92
N ASP A 59 -2.46 1.11 -3.16
CA ASP A 59 -2.37 2.49 -3.62
C ASP A 59 -3.52 2.77 -4.60
N GLU A 60 -4.25 3.86 -4.40
CA GLU A 60 -5.34 4.31 -5.27
C GLU A 60 -5.23 5.81 -5.50
N SER A 61 -5.40 6.24 -6.75
CA SER A 61 -5.38 7.67 -7.12
C SER A 61 -6.74 8.09 -7.65
N ALA A 62 -7.41 9.00 -6.93
CA ALA A 62 -8.70 9.58 -7.26
C ALA A 62 -8.51 11.06 -7.60
N GLY A 63 -8.09 11.35 -8.85
CA GLY A 63 -8.05 12.69 -9.41
C GLY A 63 -9.11 12.90 -10.47
N VAL A 64 -9.53 14.15 -10.67
CA VAL A 64 -10.49 14.56 -11.73
C VAL A 64 -9.94 14.23 -13.14
N GLY A 65 -8.64 13.93 -13.26
CA GLY A 65 -7.98 13.44 -14.46
C GLY A 65 -7.89 11.91 -14.64
N GLY A 66 -8.45 11.10 -13.72
CA GLY A 66 -8.33 9.64 -13.74
C GLY A 66 -6.97 9.18 -13.22
N GLY A 67 -6.96 8.33 -12.19
CA GLY A 67 -5.76 7.87 -11.49
C GLY A 67 -4.62 7.44 -12.41
N PHE A 68 -3.39 7.68 -11.95
CA PHE A 68 -2.09 7.49 -12.61
C PHE A 68 -1.95 7.92 -14.08
N PHE A 69 -2.82 7.56 -15.02
CA PHE A 69 -2.92 8.16 -16.36
C PHE A 69 -4.36 8.01 -16.92
N LYS A 70 -4.86 9.04 -17.59
CA LYS A 70 -6.15 9.06 -18.32
C LYS A 70 -6.39 7.76 -19.11
N ASN A 71 -7.58 7.19 -18.96
CA ASN A 71 -8.24 6.29 -19.90
C ASN A 71 -7.54 4.97 -20.29
N GLY A 72 -6.77 4.33 -19.40
CA GLY A 72 -6.37 2.93 -19.59
C GLY A 72 -5.39 2.64 -20.74
N GLU A 73 -5.01 3.63 -21.52
CA GLU A 73 -3.95 3.58 -22.54
C GLU A 73 -3.01 4.76 -22.36
N ILE A 74 -1.71 4.46 -22.13
CA ILE A 74 -0.65 5.47 -22.16
C ILE A 74 -0.40 5.92 -23.62
N ARG A 75 -0.63 4.98 -24.57
CA ARG A 75 -0.56 5.07 -26.04
C ARG A 75 -1.41 3.93 -26.62
N PRO A 76 -1.87 3.99 -27.88
CA PRO A 76 -2.56 2.87 -28.52
C PRO A 76 -1.74 1.58 -28.39
N GLY A 77 -2.31 0.57 -27.71
CA GLY A 77 -1.67 -0.73 -27.48
C GLY A 77 -0.74 -0.84 -26.26
N VAL A 78 -0.68 0.15 -25.35
CA VAL A 78 0.12 0.07 -24.12
C VAL A 78 -0.79 0.12 -22.89
N ALA A 79 -0.94 -1.03 -22.23
CA ALA A 79 -1.74 -1.17 -21.01
C ALA A 79 -1.29 -0.16 -19.93
N GLY A 80 -2.20 0.73 -19.54
CA GLY A 80 -1.97 1.64 -18.41
C GLY A 80 -1.95 0.89 -17.08
N PRO A 81 -1.11 1.29 -16.11
CA PRO A 81 -1.15 0.71 -14.77
C PRO A 81 -2.53 0.97 -14.14
N SER A 82 -3.10 -0.09 -13.57
CA SER A 82 -4.40 -0.11 -12.89
C SER A 82 -4.58 1.07 -11.90
N PRO A 83 -5.77 1.70 -11.83
CA PRO A 83 -6.07 2.75 -10.84
C PRO A 83 -5.86 2.33 -9.39
N GLY A 84 -5.84 1.01 -9.13
CA GLY A 84 -5.47 0.41 -7.86
C GLY A 84 -4.28 -0.54 -8.01
N GLN A 85 -3.22 -0.33 -7.24
CA GLN A 85 -2.07 -1.24 -7.18
C GLN A 85 -2.06 -2.00 -5.86
N HIS A 86 -1.81 -3.30 -5.92
CA HIS A 86 -1.60 -4.15 -4.74
C HIS A 86 -0.15 -4.64 -4.72
N LEU A 87 0.56 -4.38 -3.63
CA LEU A 87 1.89 -4.90 -3.37
C LEU A 87 1.85 -5.81 -2.13
N LEU A 88 2.47 -6.99 -2.23
CA LEU A 88 2.59 -7.96 -1.14
C LEU A 88 4.07 -8.23 -0.87
N LEU A 89 4.47 -8.07 0.39
CA LEU A 89 5.85 -8.24 0.84
C LEU A 89 5.88 -9.24 2.01
N PRO A 90 6.33 -10.48 1.78
CA PRO A 90 6.63 -11.41 2.86
C PRO A 90 8.02 -11.12 3.46
N GLY A 91 8.16 -11.25 4.77
CA GLY A 91 9.43 -11.10 5.48
C GLY A 91 9.54 -12.00 6.70
N PHE A 92 10.77 -12.31 7.08
CA PHE A 92 11.12 -13.04 8.30
C PHE A 92 12.33 -12.38 8.96
N SER A 93 12.35 -12.30 10.29
CA SER A 93 13.46 -11.76 11.08
C SER A 93 13.66 -12.54 12.36
#